data_AF-A0A3N4NY30-F1
#
_entry.id   AF-A0A3N4NY30-F1
#
_cell.length_a   1.000
_cell.length_b   1.000
_cell.length_c   1.000
_cell.angle_alpha   90.00
_cell.angle_beta   90.00
_cell.angle_gamma   90.00
#
_symmetry.space_group_name_H-M   'P 1'
#
loop_
_entity.id
_entity.type
_entity.pdbx_description
1 polymer ?
#
loop_
_entity_poly.entity_id
_entity_poly.type
_entity_poly.pdbx_seq_one_letter_code
_entity_poly.pdbx_strand_id
1 'polypeptide(L)'
;MKNKIQFLTLIMVSLTTLIGCSDDDSYERGNWVQRSAFDGVARSNAVSFTINGYGYMGTGYDGDDYLNDFWRYNIADDYWERLPDFPGVARSSATGFSIDGKGYIGIGYDGDNELSDFWEYDPTTNQWKQIADFGGGARRAAIGFGVNNYGYVGTGYDGDYDYKDFWKYNPSTNEWSQILGFGGNKRRDGTAFIIDNMVYLGFGITNGIYQTDFWKFDPQNEEWTRLLDLDEEDEYSITRSNTVSFAVNGLGYVSTGYASGAITSTWEYDPINDDWEEITSLEATARQDAVSFYENNRAFVSLGRTGSLYLYDTYEIFPQEEYNDED
;
A
#
# COMPACT_ATOMS: atom_id res chain seq x y z
N MET A 1 70.91 -32.18 -46.41
CA MET A 1 71.00 -30.77 -45.96
C MET A 1 69.63 -30.16 -46.12
N LYS A 2 69.05 -29.69 -45.02
CA LYS A 2 67.65 -29.26 -44.86
C LYS A 2 67.44 -27.82 -45.33
N ASN A 3 66.31 -27.59 -46.02
CA ASN A 3 65.34 -26.48 -46.04
C ASN A 3 65.76 -25.09 -45.48
N LYS A 4 65.32 -23.94 -46.00
CA LYS A 4 63.92 -23.50 -46.14
C LYS A 4 63.83 -22.24 -47.03
N ILE A 5 62.81 -22.18 -47.89
CA ILE A 5 62.30 -20.94 -48.49
C ILE A 5 61.23 -20.39 -47.53
N GLN A 6 61.35 -19.12 -47.13
CA GLN A 6 60.39 -18.43 -46.27
C GLN A 6 59.17 -17.99 -47.09
N PHE A 7 57.99 -18.51 -46.79
CA PHE A 7 56.70 -17.93 -47.19
C PHE A 7 56.17 -17.10 -46.02
N LEU A 8 56.01 -15.80 -46.22
CA LEU A 8 55.29 -14.92 -45.30
C LEU A 8 53.78 -15.22 -45.47
N THR A 9 53.15 -15.77 -44.44
CA THR A 9 51.69 -15.97 -44.40
C THR A 9 51.11 -14.89 -43.49
N LEU A 10 50.26 -14.04 -44.03
CA LEU A 10 49.50 -13.02 -43.30
C LEU A 10 48.40 -13.75 -42.51
N ILE A 11 48.53 -13.82 -41.18
CA ILE A 11 47.48 -14.38 -40.30
C ILE A 11 46.44 -13.28 -40.06
N MET A 12 45.27 -13.40 -40.70
CA MET A 12 44.08 -12.67 -40.29
C MET A 12 43.55 -13.33 -39.01
N VAL A 13 43.68 -12.64 -37.88
CA VAL A 13 43.01 -13.04 -36.63
C VAL A 13 41.54 -12.66 -36.79
N SER A 14 40.72 -13.65 -37.14
CA SER A 14 39.27 -13.57 -37.02
C SER A 14 38.94 -13.56 -35.53
N LEU A 15 38.54 -12.39 -35.04
CA LEU A 15 38.01 -12.20 -33.70
C LEU A 15 36.57 -12.74 -33.70
N THR A 16 36.40 -14.04 -33.46
CA THR A 16 35.08 -14.60 -33.15
C THR A 16 34.78 -14.26 -31.70
N THR A 17 34.07 -13.15 -31.49
CA THR A 17 33.35 -12.90 -30.25
C THR A 17 32.30 -14.00 -30.11
N LEU A 18 32.58 -14.98 -29.26
CA LEU A 18 31.55 -15.82 -28.69
C LEU A 18 30.67 -14.88 -27.86
N ILE A 19 29.53 -14.49 -28.42
CA ILE A 19 28.40 -14.02 -27.62
C ILE A 19 28.00 -15.25 -26.82
N GLY A 20 28.53 -15.36 -25.61
CA GLY A 20 27.86 -16.15 -24.59
C GLY A 20 26.54 -15.45 -24.36
N CYS A 21 25.43 -16.10 -24.71
CA CYS A 21 24.21 -15.90 -23.97
C CYS A 21 24.58 -16.26 -22.53
N SER A 22 24.83 -15.26 -21.68
CA SER A 22 24.46 -15.43 -20.30
C SER A 22 22.95 -15.53 -20.35
N ASP A 23 22.44 -16.73 -20.13
CA ASP A 23 21.13 -16.85 -19.51
C ASP A 23 21.27 -16.05 -18.21
N ASP A 24 20.88 -14.77 -18.26
CA ASP A 24 20.58 -14.00 -17.06
C ASP A 24 19.27 -14.60 -16.55
N ASP A 25 19.39 -15.79 -15.95
CA ASP A 25 18.43 -16.25 -14.96
C ASP A 25 18.63 -15.34 -13.74
N SER A 26 18.20 -14.08 -13.86
CA SER A 26 17.99 -13.25 -12.68
C SER A 26 16.94 -13.98 -11.88
N TYR A 27 17.34 -14.62 -10.79
CA TYR A 27 16.41 -15.12 -9.79
C TYR A 27 15.63 -13.90 -9.30
N GLU A 28 14.45 -13.66 -9.90
CA GLU A 28 13.58 -12.57 -9.49
C GLU A 28 13.07 -12.91 -8.09
N ARG A 29 13.38 -12.04 -7.13
CA ARG A 29 12.93 -12.19 -5.74
C ARG A 29 11.50 -11.70 -5.63
N GLY A 30 10.69 -12.40 -4.84
CA GLY A 30 9.27 -12.13 -4.66
C GLY A 30 8.43 -13.25 -5.23
N ASN A 31 7.87 -14.07 -4.36
CA ASN A 31 6.93 -15.12 -4.74
C ASN A 31 5.51 -14.76 -4.28
N TRP A 32 4.54 -14.78 -5.20
CA TRP A 32 3.15 -14.48 -4.91
C TRP A 32 2.29 -15.74 -4.91
N VAL A 33 1.72 -16.09 -3.76
CA VAL A 33 0.91 -17.29 -3.62
C VAL A 33 -0.57 -16.91 -3.48
N GLN A 34 -1.42 -17.51 -4.31
CA GLN A 34 -2.86 -17.30 -4.20
C GLN A 34 -3.40 -17.91 -2.89
N ARG A 35 -4.29 -17.16 -2.22
CA ARG A 35 -4.93 -17.53 -0.95
C ARG A 35 -6.45 -17.58 -1.10
N SER A 36 -7.13 -17.91 -0.01
CA SER A 36 -8.59 -17.97 0.03
C SER A 36 -9.18 -16.65 -0.43
N ALA A 37 -9.93 -16.74 -1.52
CA ALA A 37 -10.73 -15.66 -2.06
C ALA A 37 -11.68 -15.09 -1.01
N PHE A 38 -11.99 -13.81 -1.14
CA PHE A 38 -12.98 -13.12 -0.35
C PHE A 38 -14.39 -13.70 -0.62
N ASP A 39 -15.06 -14.12 0.45
CA ASP A 39 -16.40 -14.74 0.38
C ASP A 39 -17.53 -13.73 0.11
N GLY A 40 -17.27 -12.44 0.26
CA GLY A 40 -18.23 -11.38 0.03
C GLY A 40 -18.23 -10.85 -1.40
N VAL A 41 -18.86 -9.69 -1.59
CA VAL A 41 -18.93 -9.05 -2.92
C VAL A 41 -17.60 -8.37 -3.26
N ALA A 42 -17.09 -8.66 -4.46
CA ALA A 42 -15.91 -8.01 -5.04
C ALA A 42 -16.06 -6.48 -5.03
N ARG A 43 -15.01 -5.75 -4.65
CA ARG A 43 -15.10 -4.31 -4.43
C ARG A 43 -13.75 -3.61 -4.52
N SER A 44 -13.81 -2.30 -4.58
CA SER A 44 -12.65 -1.42 -4.52
C SER A 44 -12.85 -0.32 -3.46
N ASN A 45 -11.80 0.42 -3.12
CA ASN A 45 -11.85 1.56 -2.20
C ASN A 45 -12.38 1.17 -0.81
N ALA A 46 -12.17 -0.08 -0.40
CA ALA A 46 -12.44 -0.56 0.94
C ALA A 46 -11.32 -0.12 1.90
N VAL A 47 -11.62 -0.17 3.19
CA VAL A 47 -10.64 0.08 4.26
C VAL A 47 -10.13 -1.24 4.78
N SER A 48 -8.84 -1.31 5.11
CA SER A 48 -8.25 -2.41 5.84
C SER A 48 -7.30 -1.97 6.95
N PHE A 49 -7.10 -2.85 7.93
CA PHE A 49 -6.09 -2.74 8.97
C PHE A 49 -5.83 -4.13 9.58
N THR A 50 -4.69 -4.32 10.25
CA THR A 50 -4.35 -5.59 10.91
C THR A 50 -4.53 -5.48 12.42
N ILE A 51 -5.12 -6.51 13.05
CA ILE A 51 -5.11 -6.67 14.51
C ILE A 51 -4.93 -8.14 14.88
N ASN A 52 -3.88 -8.46 15.64
CA ASN A 52 -3.69 -9.74 16.34
C ASN A 52 -3.95 -11.00 15.49
N GLY A 53 -3.28 -11.12 14.34
CA GLY A 53 -3.38 -12.28 13.44
C GLY A 53 -4.50 -12.20 12.41
N TYR A 54 -5.22 -11.08 12.35
CA TYR A 54 -6.33 -10.90 11.42
C TYR A 54 -6.19 -9.62 10.61
N GLY A 55 -6.38 -9.74 9.29
CA GLY A 55 -6.65 -8.59 8.42
C GLY A 55 -8.13 -8.25 8.45
N TYR A 56 -8.49 -7.04 8.84
CA TYR A 56 -9.87 -6.58 8.83
C TYR A 56 -10.14 -5.80 7.55
N MET A 57 -11.34 -5.93 7.00
CA MET A 57 -11.77 -5.21 5.80
C MET A 57 -13.24 -4.83 5.91
N GLY A 58 -13.58 -3.60 5.52
CA GLY A 58 -14.96 -3.22 5.32
C GLY A 58 -15.12 -1.99 4.44
N THR A 59 -16.36 -1.57 4.28
CA THR A 59 -16.72 -0.48 3.36
C THR A 59 -16.37 -0.81 1.89
N GLY A 60 -16.28 0.19 1.03
CA GLY A 60 -15.92 0.06 -0.37
C GLY A 60 -17.10 0.23 -1.32
N TYR A 61 -16.82 0.05 -2.61
CA TYR A 61 -17.78 0.18 -3.70
C TYR A 61 -17.63 -1.00 -4.65
N ASP A 62 -18.74 -1.64 -5.03
CA ASP A 62 -18.76 -2.82 -5.90
C ASP A 62 -19.10 -2.51 -7.37
N GLY A 63 -19.28 -1.23 -7.70
CA GLY A 63 -19.71 -0.79 -9.02
C GLY A 63 -21.18 -0.40 -9.12
N ASP A 64 -21.96 -0.66 -8.06
CA ASP A 64 -23.36 -0.25 -7.95
C ASP A 64 -23.63 0.39 -6.59
N ASP A 65 -23.28 -0.30 -5.51
CA ASP A 65 -23.57 0.07 -4.13
C ASP A 65 -22.31 0.43 -3.33
N TYR A 66 -22.45 1.43 -2.47
CA TYR A 66 -21.52 1.65 -1.36
C TYR A 66 -21.84 0.65 -0.25
N LEU A 67 -20.80 0.12 0.39
CA LEU A 67 -20.92 -0.99 1.32
C LEU A 67 -20.59 -0.58 2.75
N ASN A 68 -21.12 -1.32 3.72
CA ASN A 68 -20.84 -1.18 5.14
C ASN A 68 -20.65 -2.53 5.84
N ASP A 69 -20.60 -3.63 5.09
CA ASP A 69 -20.25 -4.89 5.66
C ASP A 69 -18.81 -4.92 6.15
N PHE A 70 -18.58 -5.77 7.14
CA PHE A 70 -17.30 -5.87 7.82
C PHE A 70 -16.88 -7.33 7.95
N TRP A 71 -15.61 -7.58 7.65
CA TRP A 71 -15.05 -8.91 7.55
C TRP A 71 -13.67 -8.93 8.18
N ARG A 72 -13.22 -10.12 8.56
CA ARG A 72 -11.81 -10.37 8.86
C ARG A 72 -11.31 -11.59 8.10
N TYR A 73 -10.03 -11.57 7.80
CA TYR A 73 -9.28 -12.68 7.23
C TYR A 73 -8.38 -13.25 8.33
N ASN A 74 -8.49 -14.55 8.59
CA ASN A 74 -7.57 -15.26 9.47
C ASN A 74 -6.26 -15.53 8.72
N ILE A 75 -5.19 -14.82 9.09
CA ILE A 75 -3.89 -14.93 8.43
C ILE A 75 -3.35 -16.35 8.55
N ALA A 76 -3.43 -16.95 9.74
CA ALA A 76 -2.85 -18.27 10.02
C ALA A 76 -3.56 -19.40 9.26
N ASP A 77 -4.89 -19.35 9.22
CA ASP A 77 -5.73 -20.46 8.76
C ASP A 77 -6.34 -20.24 7.36
N ASP A 78 -6.05 -19.11 6.70
CA ASP A 78 -6.43 -18.82 5.31
C ASP A 78 -7.94 -18.90 5.06
N TYR A 79 -8.72 -18.09 5.76
CA TYR A 79 -10.17 -17.97 5.51
C TYR A 79 -10.72 -16.60 5.92
N TRP A 80 -11.83 -16.21 5.29
CA TRP A 80 -12.60 -15.02 5.63
C TRP A 80 -13.74 -15.33 6.61
N GLU A 81 -14.08 -14.38 7.46
CA GLU A 81 -15.19 -14.46 8.41
C GLU A 81 -15.97 -13.15 8.41
N ARG A 82 -17.30 -13.26 8.30
CA ARG A 82 -18.23 -12.12 8.40
C ARG A 82 -18.35 -11.67 9.84
N LEU A 83 -18.24 -10.37 10.07
CA LEU A 83 -18.42 -9.71 11.36
C LEU A 83 -19.71 -8.87 11.35
N PRO A 84 -20.13 -8.31 12.52
CA PRO A 84 -21.17 -7.30 12.56
C PRO A 84 -20.79 -6.10 11.69
N ASP A 85 -21.75 -5.66 10.89
CA ASP A 85 -21.57 -4.57 9.94
C ASP A 85 -21.08 -3.28 10.63
N PHE A 86 -20.32 -2.50 9.87
CA PHE A 86 -19.95 -1.16 10.25
C PHE A 86 -21.23 -0.30 10.37
N PRO A 87 -21.49 0.35 11.52
CA PRO A 87 -22.75 1.03 11.80
C PRO A 87 -22.84 2.43 11.16
N GLY A 88 -21.73 2.99 10.68
CA GLY A 88 -21.76 4.24 9.93
C GLY A 88 -22.41 4.04 8.55
N VAL A 89 -22.73 5.14 7.89
CA VAL A 89 -23.27 5.12 6.52
C VAL A 89 -22.32 4.36 5.60
N ALA A 90 -22.86 3.56 4.69
CA ALA A 90 -22.09 2.83 3.68
C ALA A 90 -21.28 3.80 2.81
N ARG A 91 -20.02 3.46 2.54
CA ARG A 91 -19.07 4.43 1.96
C ARG A 91 -17.91 3.77 1.24
N SER A 92 -17.20 4.55 0.43
CA SER A 92 -15.90 4.18 -0.12
C SER A 92 -14.82 5.20 0.24
N SER A 93 -13.56 4.85 -0.01
CA SER A 93 -12.41 5.75 0.15
C SER A 93 -12.32 6.34 1.55
N ALA A 94 -12.80 5.57 2.54
CA ALA A 94 -12.64 5.87 3.96
C ALA A 94 -11.19 5.61 4.38
N THR A 95 -10.86 5.99 5.61
CA THR A 95 -9.55 5.75 6.20
C THR A 95 -9.71 4.84 7.41
N GLY A 96 -8.78 3.91 7.57
CA GLY A 96 -8.68 3.11 8.78
C GLY A 96 -7.27 2.87 9.24
N PHE A 97 -7.16 2.53 10.52
CA PHE A 97 -5.91 2.24 11.20
C PHE A 97 -6.20 1.42 12.47
N SER A 98 -5.16 0.85 13.08
CA SER A 98 -5.26 0.14 14.36
C SER A 98 -4.46 0.83 15.45
N ILE A 99 -5.00 0.88 16.67
CA ILE A 99 -4.31 1.38 17.86
C ILE A 99 -4.64 0.44 19.02
N ASP A 100 -3.61 -0.04 19.73
CA ASP A 100 -3.75 -0.82 20.98
C ASP A 100 -4.79 -1.96 20.87
N GLY A 101 -4.69 -2.76 19.79
CA GLY A 101 -5.57 -3.90 19.55
C GLY A 101 -7.00 -3.56 19.13
N LYS A 102 -7.29 -2.30 18.79
CA LYS A 102 -8.58 -1.85 18.27
C LYS A 102 -8.47 -1.27 16.87
N GLY A 103 -9.54 -1.39 16.10
CA GLY A 103 -9.65 -0.87 14.75
C GLY A 103 -10.40 0.44 14.71
N TYR A 104 -10.07 1.32 13.77
CA TYR A 104 -10.76 2.59 13.59
C TYR A 104 -11.09 2.77 12.12
N ILE A 105 -12.31 3.20 11.83
CA ILE A 105 -12.76 3.56 10.48
C ILE A 105 -13.47 4.90 10.57
N GLY A 106 -13.14 5.80 9.67
CA GLY A 106 -13.89 7.03 9.54
C GLY A 106 -13.63 7.73 8.23
N ILE A 107 -14.25 8.90 8.11
CA ILE A 107 -14.28 9.72 6.90
C ILE A 107 -14.76 8.90 5.68
N GLY A 108 -14.50 9.35 4.45
CA GLY A 108 -14.88 8.67 3.22
C GLY A 108 -16.02 9.35 2.48
N TYR A 109 -16.63 8.64 1.53
CA TYR A 109 -17.66 9.16 0.65
C TYR A 109 -18.83 8.20 0.51
N ASP A 110 -20.06 8.68 0.71
CA ASP A 110 -21.29 7.87 0.66
C ASP A 110 -22.01 7.88 -0.69
N GLY A 111 -21.44 8.56 -1.70
CA GLY A 111 -22.07 8.79 -3.00
C GLY A 111 -22.64 10.19 -3.18
N ASP A 112 -22.83 10.93 -2.10
CA ASP A 112 -23.35 12.29 -2.11
C ASP A 112 -22.43 13.27 -1.38
N ASN A 113 -21.87 12.86 -0.24
CA ASN A 113 -21.11 13.71 0.68
C ASN A 113 -19.82 13.04 1.14
N GLU A 114 -18.78 13.85 1.28
CA GLU A 114 -17.65 13.52 2.13
C GLU A 114 -18.08 13.48 3.60
N LEU A 115 -17.47 12.59 4.37
CA LEU A 115 -17.86 12.29 5.76
C LEU A 115 -16.77 12.68 6.76
N SER A 116 -17.16 12.94 8.00
CA SER A 116 -16.26 13.26 9.12
C SER A 116 -16.40 12.36 10.33
N ASP A 117 -17.39 11.46 10.36
CA ASP A 117 -17.59 10.54 11.48
C ASP A 117 -16.43 9.54 11.59
N PHE A 118 -16.17 9.09 12.82
CA PHE A 118 -15.17 8.08 13.12
C PHE A 118 -15.72 7.08 14.13
N TRP A 119 -15.34 5.82 13.96
CA TRP A 119 -15.81 4.70 14.76
C TRP A 119 -14.64 3.83 15.20
N GLU A 120 -14.73 3.34 16.42
CA GLU A 120 -13.83 2.36 17.01
C GLU A 120 -14.50 0.99 16.99
N TYR A 121 -13.76 -0.03 16.56
CA TYR A 121 -14.11 -1.45 16.66
C TYR A 121 -13.25 -2.13 17.71
N ASP A 122 -13.91 -2.79 18.66
CA ASP A 122 -13.25 -3.60 19.68
C ASP A 122 -13.43 -5.09 19.37
N PRO A 123 -12.37 -5.80 18.92
CA PRO A 123 -12.45 -7.22 18.59
C PRO A 123 -12.69 -8.13 19.81
N THR A 124 -12.45 -7.66 21.03
CA THR A 124 -12.68 -8.45 22.25
C THR A 124 -14.17 -8.54 22.59
N THR A 125 -14.93 -7.50 22.26
CA THR A 125 -16.38 -7.45 22.47
C THR A 125 -17.16 -7.66 21.17
N ASN A 126 -16.49 -7.59 20.02
CA ASN A 126 -17.10 -7.63 18.69
C ASN A 126 -18.17 -6.53 18.54
N GLN A 127 -17.83 -5.30 18.97
CA GLN A 127 -18.75 -4.16 18.97
C GLN A 127 -18.08 -2.91 18.41
N TRP A 128 -18.91 -2.08 17.80
CA TRP A 128 -18.55 -0.74 17.33
C TRP A 128 -19.02 0.34 18.30
N LYS A 129 -18.28 1.44 18.34
CA LYS A 129 -18.68 2.66 19.06
C LYS A 129 -18.26 3.89 18.26
N GLN A 130 -19.16 4.85 18.10
CA GLN A 130 -18.80 6.14 17.51
C GLN A 130 -17.91 6.92 18.48
N ILE A 131 -16.82 7.46 17.96
CA ILE A 131 -15.87 8.29 18.69
C ILE A 131 -15.97 9.74 18.20
N ALA A 132 -15.06 10.62 18.63
CA ALA A 132 -15.06 11.99 18.15
C ALA A 132 -14.88 12.05 16.62
N ASP A 133 -15.74 12.83 15.98
CA ASP A 133 -15.64 13.15 14.57
C ASP A 133 -14.27 13.79 14.26
N PHE A 134 -13.79 13.54 13.04
CA PHE A 134 -12.50 14.00 12.57
C PHE A 134 -12.39 15.54 12.60
N GLY A 135 -11.42 16.05 13.35
CA GLY A 135 -11.24 17.49 13.55
C GLY A 135 -10.85 18.27 12.28
N GLY A 136 -10.31 17.59 11.27
CA GLY A 136 -9.93 18.20 9.99
C GLY A 136 -11.10 18.49 9.04
N GLY A 137 -12.31 18.09 9.39
CA GLY A 137 -13.48 18.25 8.52
C GLY A 137 -13.61 17.11 7.50
N ALA A 138 -14.81 17.01 6.93
CA ALA A 138 -15.20 15.91 6.08
C ALA A 138 -14.33 15.77 4.83
N ARG A 139 -13.87 14.55 4.54
CA ARG A 139 -13.03 14.25 3.37
C ARG A 139 -13.01 12.77 3.04
N ARG A 140 -12.40 12.41 1.92
CA ARG A 140 -12.14 11.02 1.49
C ARG A 140 -10.69 10.85 1.02
N ALA A 141 -10.28 9.60 0.81
CA ALA A 141 -8.98 9.24 0.26
C ALA A 141 -7.78 9.86 1.02
N ALA A 142 -7.93 9.97 2.34
CA ALA A 142 -6.91 10.48 3.24
C ALA A 142 -5.98 9.36 3.68
N ILE A 143 -4.76 9.71 4.07
CA ILE A 143 -3.79 8.77 4.62
C ILE A 143 -4.02 8.67 6.12
N GLY A 144 -4.14 7.44 6.65
CA GLY A 144 -4.24 7.19 8.08
C GLY A 144 -3.33 6.08 8.56
N PHE A 145 -2.79 6.23 9.76
CA PHE A 145 -1.91 5.24 10.39
C PHE A 145 -2.00 5.34 11.91
N GLY A 146 -1.71 4.22 12.59
CA GLY A 146 -1.62 4.14 14.04
C GLY A 146 -0.19 3.85 14.47
N VAL A 147 0.37 4.68 15.34
CA VAL A 147 1.73 4.51 15.86
C VAL A 147 1.85 5.10 17.27
N ASN A 148 2.65 4.49 18.14
CA ASN A 148 2.84 4.93 19.53
C ASN A 148 1.52 5.14 20.32
N ASN A 149 0.51 4.30 20.08
CA ASN A 149 -0.83 4.37 20.68
C ASN A 149 -1.66 5.63 20.32
N TYR A 150 -1.32 6.30 19.22
CA TYR A 150 -2.11 7.39 18.66
C TYR A 150 -2.50 7.09 17.21
N GLY A 151 -3.63 7.66 16.80
CA GLY A 151 -4.08 7.63 15.41
C GLY A 151 -3.68 8.92 14.73
N TYR A 152 -3.32 8.84 13.46
CA TYR A 152 -2.99 10.00 12.65
C TYR A 152 -3.77 9.92 11.36
N VAL A 153 -4.39 11.04 10.97
CA VAL A 153 -5.08 11.18 9.68
C VAL A 153 -4.71 12.53 9.11
N GLY A 154 -4.35 12.52 7.83
CA GLY A 154 -4.02 13.73 7.10
C GLY A 154 -4.22 13.54 5.62
N THR A 155 -3.99 14.59 4.85
CA THR A 155 -4.24 14.60 3.40
C THR A 155 -5.73 14.39 3.05
N GLY A 156 -6.05 13.94 1.83
CA GLY A 156 -7.41 13.66 1.38
C GLY A 156 -8.08 14.82 0.66
N TYR A 157 -9.33 14.60 0.26
CA TYR A 157 -10.12 15.48 -0.60
C TYR A 157 -11.51 15.71 -0.03
N ASP A 158 -11.96 16.97 0.07
CA ASP A 158 -13.25 17.37 0.67
C ASP A 158 -14.38 17.56 -0.36
N GLY A 159 -14.16 17.23 -1.63
CA GLY A 159 -15.09 17.52 -2.71
C GLY A 159 -14.63 18.67 -3.62
N ASP A 160 -13.77 19.55 -3.13
CA ASP A 160 -13.26 20.74 -3.84
C ASP A 160 -11.72 20.87 -3.81
N TYR A 161 -11.07 20.54 -2.70
CA TYR A 161 -9.65 20.77 -2.44
C TYR A 161 -8.98 19.53 -1.86
N ASP A 162 -7.76 19.27 -2.34
CA ASP A 162 -6.84 18.36 -1.66
C ASP A 162 -6.22 19.03 -0.41
N TYR A 163 -5.86 18.21 0.57
CA TYR A 163 -5.29 18.64 1.84
C TYR A 163 -3.87 18.12 2.07
N LYS A 164 -3.17 18.74 3.03
CA LYS A 164 -1.86 18.28 3.55
C LYS A 164 -1.71 18.46 5.06
N ASP A 165 -2.77 18.90 5.74
CA ASP A 165 -2.80 18.96 7.19
C ASP A 165 -2.74 17.54 7.77
N PHE A 166 -2.33 17.44 9.03
CA PHE A 166 -2.33 16.21 9.79
C PHE A 166 -2.95 16.45 11.15
N TRP A 167 -3.67 15.44 11.62
CA TRP A 167 -4.39 15.45 12.88
C TRP A 167 -4.09 14.18 13.63
N LYS A 168 -3.89 14.32 14.94
CA LYS A 168 -3.60 13.25 15.88
C LYS A 168 -4.81 12.97 16.75
N TYR A 169 -5.23 11.71 16.82
CA TYR A 169 -6.27 11.21 17.69
C TYR A 169 -5.66 10.60 18.95
N ASN A 170 -6.16 11.04 20.10
CA ASN A 170 -5.84 10.47 21.40
C ASN A 170 -7.00 9.59 21.90
N PRO A 171 -6.86 8.25 21.93
CA PRO A 171 -7.93 7.36 22.39
C PRO A 171 -8.26 7.50 23.88
N SER A 172 -7.35 8.03 24.70
CA SER A 172 -7.58 8.22 26.14
C SER A 172 -8.48 9.42 26.45
N THR A 173 -8.48 10.44 25.59
CA THR A 173 -9.33 11.64 25.74
C THR A 173 -10.48 11.67 24.74
N ASN A 174 -10.46 10.81 23.71
CA ASN A 174 -11.39 10.84 22.59
C ASN A 174 -11.40 12.21 21.90
N GLU A 175 -10.22 12.73 21.58
CA GLU A 175 -10.05 14.05 20.97
C GLU A 175 -9.05 14.02 19.81
N TRP A 176 -9.31 14.87 18.81
CA TRP A 176 -8.39 15.14 17.71
C TRP A 176 -7.69 16.48 17.94
N SER A 177 -6.38 16.53 17.68
CA SER A 177 -5.58 17.76 17.68
C SER A 177 -4.79 17.88 16.38
N GLN A 178 -4.85 19.04 15.74
CA GLN A 178 -4.03 19.30 14.56
C GLN A 178 -2.55 19.37 14.94
N ILE A 179 -1.70 18.72 14.15
CA ILE A 179 -0.24 18.75 14.28
C ILE A 179 0.38 19.37 13.02
N LEU A 180 1.69 19.59 13.04
CA LEU A 180 2.41 20.02 11.86
C LEU A 180 2.38 18.91 10.80
N GLY A 181 1.88 19.26 9.60
CA GLY A 181 1.97 18.40 8.43
C GLY A 181 3.38 18.40 7.83
N PHE A 182 3.59 17.54 6.84
CA PHE A 182 4.85 17.45 6.10
C PHE A 182 5.05 18.67 5.16
N GLY A 183 6.29 18.92 4.77
CA GLY A 183 6.69 20.09 3.97
C GLY A 183 6.26 20.05 2.50
N GLY A 184 5.66 18.95 2.06
CA GLY A 184 5.31 18.67 0.67
C GLY A 184 3.99 19.27 0.19
N ASN A 185 3.50 18.69 -0.90
CA ASN A 185 2.24 19.09 -1.55
C ASN A 185 1.02 18.37 -0.97
N LYS A 186 -0.14 19.00 -1.16
CA LYS A 186 -1.46 18.39 -0.96
C LYS A 186 -1.60 17.12 -1.78
N ARG A 187 -2.34 16.14 -1.29
CA ARG A 187 -2.60 14.89 -2.02
C ARG A 187 -3.82 14.15 -1.50
N ARG A 188 -4.32 13.25 -2.33
CA ARG A 188 -5.22 12.17 -1.96
C ARG A 188 -4.69 10.86 -2.55
N ASP A 189 -5.27 9.73 -2.13
CA ASP A 189 -4.95 8.40 -2.68
C ASP A 189 -3.45 8.03 -2.55
N GLY A 190 -2.76 8.61 -1.57
CA GLY A 190 -1.40 8.21 -1.17
C GLY A 190 -1.44 7.10 -0.13
N THR A 191 -0.27 6.65 0.30
CA THR A 191 -0.18 5.55 1.27
C THR A 191 0.89 5.80 2.32
N ALA A 192 0.84 5.01 3.40
CA ALA A 192 1.88 4.96 4.41
C ALA A 192 2.12 3.53 4.91
N PHE A 193 3.36 3.23 5.27
CA PHE A 193 3.75 2.00 5.94
C PHE A 193 4.66 2.31 7.14
N ILE A 194 4.83 1.35 8.04
CA ILE A 194 5.54 1.54 9.30
C ILE A 194 6.70 0.55 9.38
N ILE A 195 7.91 1.07 9.58
CA ILE A 195 9.11 0.27 9.86
C ILE A 195 9.70 0.77 11.18
N ASP A 196 9.90 -0.12 12.14
CA ASP A 196 10.53 0.20 13.44
C ASP A 196 9.97 1.47 14.11
N ASN A 197 8.64 1.60 14.15
CA ASN A 197 7.88 2.76 14.66
C ASN A 197 8.09 4.09 13.92
N MET A 198 8.76 4.08 12.77
CA MET A 198 8.85 5.22 11.86
C MET A 198 7.82 5.05 10.75
N VAL A 199 7.11 6.13 10.42
CA VAL A 199 6.08 6.11 9.37
C VAL A 199 6.69 6.66 8.09
N TYR A 200 6.51 5.95 6.98
CA TYR A 200 6.96 6.34 5.66
C TYR A 200 5.75 6.65 4.80
N LEU A 201 5.70 7.85 4.21
CA LEU A 201 4.56 8.38 3.50
C LEU A 201 4.98 8.91 2.14
N GLY A 202 4.25 8.53 1.11
CA GLY A 202 4.47 9.00 -0.25
C GLY A 202 3.27 8.79 -1.14
N PHE A 203 3.51 8.85 -2.44
CA PHE A 203 2.54 8.53 -3.49
C PHE A 203 1.31 9.45 -3.46
N GLY A 204 0.31 9.10 -4.25
CA GLY A 204 -0.94 9.85 -4.37
C GLY A 204 -0.86 10.93 -5.44
N ILE A 205 -1.97 11.66 -5.55
CA ILE A 205 -2.21 12.59 -6.66
C ILE A 205 -2.78 13.91 -6.14
N THR A 206 -2.44 15.01 -6.81
CA THR A 206 -3.16 16.28 -6.69
C THR A 206 -3.22 16.96 -8.04
N ASN A 207 -4.36 17.57 -8.39
CA ASN A 207 -4.56 18.27 -9.66
C ASN A 207 -4.12 17.48 -10.91
N GLY A 208 -4.28 16.15 -10.88
CA GLY A 208 -3.89 15.26 -11.98
C GLY A 208 -2.39 14.96 -12.09
N ILE A 209 -1.59 15.35 -11.10
CA ILE A 209 -0.14 15.14 -11.05
C ILE A 209 0.19 14.18 -9.91
N TYR A 210 0.89 13.09 -10.21
CA TYR A 210 1.38 12.16 -9.19
C TYR A 210 2.47 12.82 -8.36
N GLN A 211 2.44 12.60 -7.05
CA GLN A 211 3.40 13.20 -6.14
C GLN A 211 4.69 12.38 -6.10
N THR A 212 5.80 13.10 -6.12
CA THR A 212 7.15 12.52 -6.19
C THR A 212 7.84 12.54 -4.83
N ASP A 213 7.42 13.41 -3.91
CA ASP A 213 8.07 13.56 -2.62
C ASP A 213 7.73 12.40 -1.66
N PHE A 214 8.78 11.90 -1.00
CA PHE A 214 8.70 10.84 -0.01
C PHE A 214 9.16 11.35 1.36
N TRP A 215 8.52 10.89 2.42
CA TRP A 215 8.68 11.45 3.76
C TRP A 215 8.72 10.39 4.84
N LYS A 216 9.59 10.60 5.83
CA LYS A 216 9.64 9.86 7.09
C LYS A 216 9.09 10.71 8.23
N PHE A 217 8.22 10.15 9.03
CA PHE A 217 7.68 10.76 10.24
C PHE A 217 8.18 10.03 11.49
N ASP A 218 8.77 10.80 12.40
CA ASP A 218 9.13 10.37 13.74
C ASP A 218 7.97 10.71 14.72
N PRO A 219 7.20 9.72 15.20
CA PRO A 219 6.09 9.96 16.12
C PRO A 219 6.54 10.31 17.55
N GLN A 220 7.82 10.13 17.92
CA GLN A 220 8.33 10.54 19.22
C GLN A 220 8.43 12.07 19.32
N ASN A 221 8.90 12.70 18.25
CA ASN A 221 9.12 14.14 18.17
C ASN A 221 8.08 14.88 17.32
N GLU A 222 7.23 14.14 16.60
CA GLU A 222 6.27 14.65 15.61
C GLU A 222 6.95 15.43 14.47
N GLU A 223 8.10 14.93 14.04
CA GLU A 223 8.93 15.58 13.02
C GLU A 223 8.89 14.82 11.69
N TRP A 224 8.79 15.58 10.59
CA TRP A 224 8.84 15.06 9.23
C TRP A 224 10.22 15.33 8.62
N THR A 225 10.83 14.29 8.05
CA THR A 225 12.09 14.36 7.29
C THR A 225 11.80 13.98 5.84
N ARG A 226 12.23 14.80 4.89
CA ARG A 226 12.15 14.46 3.46
C ARG A 226 13.22 13.43 3.13
N LEU A 227 12.84 12.44 2.34
CA LEU A 227 13.69 11.36 1.83
C LEU A 227 13.98 11.60 0.33
N LEU A 228 14.70 10.66 -0.31
CA LEU A 228 14.83 10.64 -1.77
C LEU A 228 13.45 10.57 -2.46
N ASP A 229 13.32 11.28 -3.57
CA ASP A 229 12.05 11.39 -4.29
C ASP A 229 11.76 10.07 -5.05
N LEU A 230 10.47 9.77 -5.26
CA LEU A 230 9.95 8.58 -5.93
C LEU A 230 10.20 8.58 -7.45
N ASP A 231 10.85 9.62 -7.98
CA ASP A 231 11.30 9.78 -9.36
C ASP A 231 12.78 10.20 -9.41
N GLU A 232 13.66 9.27 -9.05
CA GLU A 232 15.10 9.43 -9.23
C GLU A 232 15.43 9.62 -10.73
N GLU A 233 16.00 10.78 -11.09
CA GLU A 233 16.34 11.12 -12.47
C GLU A 233 17.26 10.03 -13.07
N ASP A 234 16.79 9.43 -14.18
CA ASP A 234 17.46 8.41 -14.99
C ASP A 234 17.50 6.95 -14.44
N GLU A 235 16.93 6.66 -13.27
CA GLU A 235 16.88 5.29 -12.72
C GLU A 235 15.47 4.67 -12.78
N TYR A 236 14.48 5.32 -12.17
CA TYR A 236 13.10 4.84 -12.13
C TYR A 236 12.11 5.96 -11.83
N SER A 237 10.82 5.69 -12.07
CA SER A 237 9.73 6.48 -11.48
C SER A 237 8.65 5.53 -10.98
N ILE A 238 8.42 5.56 -9.68
CA ILE A 238 7.44 4.69 -9.02
C ILE A 238 6.18 5.43 -8.62
N THR A 239 6.03 6.68 -9.07
CA THR A 239 4.88 7.53 -8.76
C THR A 239 3.56 6.88 -9.22
N ARG A 240 2.58 6.84 -8.31
CA ARG A 240 1.25 6.22 -8.52
C ARG A 240 0.27 6.71 -7.46
N SER A 241 -1.03 6.54 -7.70
CA SER A 241 -2.07 6.67 -6.67
C SER A 241 -2.70 5.30 -6.37
N ASN A 242 -3.52 5.22 -5.32
CA ASN A 242 -4.36 4.05 -5.04
C ASN A 242 -3.58 2.73 -4.89
N THR A 243 -2.31 2.84 -4.51
CA THR A 243 -1.39 1.73 -4.24
C THR A 243 -1.60 1.21 -2.83
N VAL A 244 -1.41 -0.08 -2.65
CA VAL A 244 -1.30 -0.65 -1.31
C VAL A 244 0.15 -0.56 -0.84
N SER A 245 0.35 -0.51 0.47
CA SER A 245 1.66 -0.64 1.10
C SER A 245 1.62 -1.55 2.33
N PHE A 246 2.78 -2.10 2.67
CA PHE A 246 2.98 -2.95 3.84
C PHE A 246 4.46 -2.94 4.23
N ALA A 247 4.78 -3.50 5.39
CA ALA A 247 6.16 -3.66 5.83
C ALA A 247 6.40 -5.10 6.31
N VAL A 248 7.51 -5.69 5.89
CA VAL A 248 7.88 -7.07 6.21
C VAL A 248 9.40 -7.08 6.46
N ASN A 249 9.85 -7.74 7.53
CA ASN A 249 11.27 -7.91 7.84
C ASN A 249 12.11 -6.60 7.89
N GLY A 250 11.50 -5.48 8.29
CA GLY A 250 12.20 -4.18 8.36
C GLY A 250 12.31 -3.45 7.03
N LEU A 251 11.65 -3.94 5.98
CA LEU A 251 11.61 -3.33 4.66
C LEU A 251 10.19 -2.85 4.35
N GLY A 252 10.09 -1.78 3.57
CA GLY A 252 8.83 -1.21 3.11
C GLY A 252 8.46 -1.76 1.74
N TYR A 253 7.18 -1.82 1.43
CA TYR A 253 6.73 -2.30 0.12
C TYR A 253 5.56 -1.47 -0.37
N VAL A 254 5.53 -1.26 -1.69
CA VAL A 254 4.32 -0.86 -2.41
C VAL A 254 4.03 -1.85 -3.52
N SER A 255 2.75 -2.11 -3.74
CA SER A 255 2.31 -2.95 -4.84
C SER A 255 1.02 -2.41 -5.42
N THR A 256 0.79 -2.69 -6.70
CA THR A 256 -0.42 -2.29 -7.44
C THR A 256 -0.56 -0.76 -7.55
N GLY A 257 -1.77 -0.28 -7.83
CA GLY A 257 -2.09 1.15 -7.89
C GLY A 257 -2.45 1.61 -9.30
N TYR A 258 -2.43 2.93 -9.49
CA TYR A 258 -2.85 3.57 -10.73
C TYR A 258 -1.86 4.64 -11.18
N ALA A 259 -1.53 4.60 -12.48
CA ALA A 259 -0.81 5.65 -13.19
C ALA A 259 -1.51 5.99 -14.51
N SER A 260 -1.14 5.33 -15.61
CA SER A 260 -1.85 5.37 -16.90
C SER A 260 -2.90 4.26 -17.05
N GLY A 261 -2.99 3.41 -16.03
CA GLY A 261 -3.84 2.24 -15.90
C GLY A 261 -3.57 1.58 -14.55
N ALA A 262 -4.32 0.50 -14.25
CA ALA A 262 -4.04 -0.33 -13.09
C ALA A 262 -2.68 -1.04 -13.24
N ILE A 263 -1.94 -1.19 -12.15
CA ILE A 263 -0.53 -1.64 -12.14
C ILE A 263 -0.40 -2.97 -11.39
N THR A 264 0.64 -3.76 -11.72
CA THR A 264 1.07 -4.96 -10.97
C THR A 264 2.41 -4.80 -10.27
N SER A 265 3.23 -3.81 -10.64
CA SER A 265 4.60 -3.67 -10.12
C SER A 265 4.65 -3.58 -8.60
N THR A 266 5.64 -4.26 -8.05
CA THR A 266 5.92 -4.30 -6.62
C THR A 266 7.32 -3.79 -6.39
N TRP A 267 7.47 -2.87 -5.45
CA TRP A 267 8.73 -2.22 -5.14
C TRP A 267 9.00 -2.34 -3.65
N GLU A 268 10.25 -2.66 -3.32
CA GLU A 268 10.77 -2.72 -1.97
C GLU A 268 11.56 -1.45 -1.64
N TYR A 269 11.43 -0.98 -0.42
CA TYR A 269 12.15 0.17 0.13
C TYR A 269 13.06 -0.28 1.27
N ASP A 270 14.35 0.07 1.17
CA ASP A 270 15.33 -0.10 2.25
C ASP A 270 15.52 1.22 3.03
N PRO A 271 15.08 1.30 4.30
CA PRO A 271 15.23 2.51 5.11
C PRO A 271 16.68 2.83 5.52
N ILE A 272 17.62 1.90 5.33
CA ILE A 272 19.05 2.10 5.65
C ILE A 272 19.73 2.90 4.53
N ASN A 273 19.45 2.54 3.29
CA ASN A 273 20.05 3.15 2.10
C ASN A 273 19.19 4.26 1.49
N ASP A 274 17.91 4.34 1.88
CA ASP A 274 16.91 5.26 1.31
C ASP A 274 16.65 5.02 -0.18
N ASP A 275 16.69 3.77 -0.62
CA ASP A 275 16.52 3.37 -2.02
C ASP A 275 15.35 2.42 -2.22
N TRP A 276 14.93 2.32 -3.48
CA TRP A 276 13.87 1.43 -3.94
C TRP A 276 14.41 0.44 -4.97
N GLU A 277 13.98 -0.81 -4.86
CA GLU A 277 14.28 -1.88 -5.83
C GLU A 277 12.97 -2.51 -6.29
N GLU A 278 12.86 -2.78 -7.60
CA GLU A 278 11.73 -3.54 -8.14
C GLU A 278 11.90 -5.03 -7.83
N ILE A 279 10.84 -5.65 -7.35
CA ILE A 279 10.75 -7.09 -7.11
C ILE A 279 9.63 -7.68 -7.98
N THR A 280 9.45 -9.00 -7.96
CA THR A 280 8.41 -9.66 -8.76
C THR A 280 7.05 -8.96 -8.60
N SER A 281 6.50 -8.55 -9.73
CA SER A 281 5.18 -7.94 -9.82
C SER A 281 4.11 -8.89 -9.29
N LEU A 282 3.00 -8.35 -8.79
CA LEU A 282 1.83 -9.17 -8.44
C LEU A 282 1.40 -10.04 -9.64
N GLU A 283 1.41 -11.36 -9.43
CA GLU A 283 1.08 -12.38 -10.44
C GLU A 283 -0.43 -12.58 -10.60
N ALA A 284 -1.13 -11.46 -10.75
CA ALA A 284 -2.57 -11.43 -10.85
C ALA A 284 -3.03 -10.33 -11.79
N THR A 285 -4.34 -10.18 -11.89
CA THR A 285 -4.93 -9.04 -12.59
C THR A 285 -4.42 -7.73 -11.98
N ALA A 286 -3.85 -6.86 -12.82
CA ALA A 286 -3.45 -5.51 -12.45
C ALA A 286 -4.60 -4.79 -11.75
N ARG A 287 -4.33 -4.07 -10.66
CA ARG A 287 -5.39 -3.51 -9.83
C ARG A 287 -5.02 -2.18 -9.21
N GLN A 288 -6.05 -1.42 -8.88
CA GLN A 288 -5.99 -0.23 -8.03
C GLN A 288 -7.05 -0.36 -6.93
N ASP A 289 -6.99 0.53 -5.93
CA ASP A 289 -8.01 0.61 -4.87
C ASP A 289 -8.18 -0.72 -4.11
N ALA A 290 -7.11 -1.53 -4.08
CA ALA A 290 -7.03 -2.78 -3.36
C ALA A 290 -6.84 -2.52 -1.86
N VAL A 291 -6.90 -3.59 -1.07
CA VAL A 291 -6.56 -3.56 0.34
C VAL A 291 -5.31 -4.38 0.60
N SER A 292 -4.50 -3.94 1.55
CA SER A 292 -3.44 -4.75 2.14
C SER A 292 -3.66 -4.93 3.63
N PHE A 293 -3.19 -6.06 4.13
CA PHE A 293 -3.02 -6.31 5.56
C PHE A 293 -1.78 -7.16 5.72
N TYR A 294 -1.04 -6.92 6.80
CA TYR A 294 0.22 -7.60 7.06
C TYR A 294 0.42 -7.78 8.57
N GLU A 295 1.05 -8.87 8.96
CA GLU A 295 1.49 -9.12 10.32
C GLU A 295 2.78 -9.93 10.31
N ASN A 296 3.74 -9.54 11.16
CA ASN A 296 5.04 -10.18 11.26
C ASN A 296 5.73 -10.19 9.89
N ASN A 297 5.87 -11.38 9.30
CA ASN A 297 6.57 -11.61 8.04
C ASN A 297 5.62 -11.94 6.88
N ARG A 298 4.31 -11.73 7.06
CA ARG A 298 3.28 -12.10 6.09
C ARG A 298 2.53 -10.85 5.66
N ALA A 299 2.42 -10.64 4.36
CA ALA A 299 1.67 -9.53 3.78
C ALA A 299 0.77 -10.02 2.66
N PHE A 300 -0.42 -9.44 2.59
CA PHE A 300 -1.46 -9.84 1.67
C PHE A 300 -1.97 -8.65 0.87
N VAL A 301 -2.34 -8.91 -0.37
CA VAL A 301 -3.07 -7.97 -1.23
C VAL A 301 -4.36 -8.64 -1.66
N SER A 302 -5.47 -7.93 -1.51
CA SER A 302 -6.79 -8.45 -1.88
C SER A 302 -7.69 -7.36 -2.46
N LEU A 303 -8.73 -7.80 -3.17
CA LEU A 303 -9.76 -6.94 -3.74
C LEU A 303 -9.17 -5.94 -4.74
N GLY A 304 -9.86 -4.82 -4.94
CA GLY A 304 -9.49 -3.78 -5.89
C GLY A 304 -10.22 -3.95 -7.21
N ARG A 305 -9.78 -3.19 -8.21
CA ARG A 305 -10.42 -3.21 -9.53
C ARG A 305 -9.46 -2.90 -10.66
N THR A 306 -9.88 -3.28 -11.87
CA THR A 306 -9.33 -2.78 -13.13
C THR A 306 -10.45 -2.40 -14.07
N GLY A 307 -10.50 -1.12 -14.47
CA GLY A 307 -11.66 -0.58 -15.16
C GLY A 307 -12.95 -0.80 -14.34
N SER A 308 -13.88 -1.56 -14.90
CA SER A 308 -15.16 -1.97 -14.29
C SER A 308 -15.16 -3.40 -13.74
N LEU A 309 -14.03 -4.11 -13.80
CA LEU A 309 -13.88 -5.43 -13.18
C LEU A 309 -13.45 -5.24 -11.72
N TYR A 310 -14.31 -5.67 -10.80
CA TYR A 310 -14.03 -5.72 -9.37
C TYR A 310 -13.50 -7.11 -9.00
N LEU A 311 -12.51 -7.14 -8.13
CA LEU A 311 -11.76 -8.34 -7.79
C LEU A 311 -12.08 -8.79 -6.36
N TYR A 312 -11.94 -10.10 -6.12
CA TYR A 312 -12.21 -10.74 -4.84
C TYR A 312 -11.08 -11.71 -4.43
N ASP A 313 -10.08 -11.88 -5.28
CA ASP A 313 -8.92 -12.72 -5.03
C ASP A 313 -8.02 -12.10 -3.93
N THR A 314 -7.24 -12.98 -3.30
CA THR A 314 -6.29 -12.64 -2.24
C THR A 314 -4.96 -13.33 -2.57
N TYR A 315 -3.87 -12.59 -2.43
CA TYR A 315 -2.51 -13.09 -2.65
C TYR A 315 -1.64 -12.75 -1.45
N GLU A 316 -0.76 -13.67 -1.07
CA GLU A 316 0.31 -13.46 -0.10
C GLU A 316 1.63 -13.29 -0.83
N ILE A 317 2.46 -12.34 -0.37
CA ILE A 317 3.82 -12.16 -0.90
C ILE A 317 4.86 -12.77 0.05
N PHE A 318 5.85 -13.44 -0.53
CA PHE A 318 7.11 -13.86 0.09
C PHE A 318 8.26 -13.08 -0.58
N PRO A 319 8.57 -11.85 -0.12
CA PRO A 319 9.39 -10.90 -0.88
C PRO A 319 10.85 -11.33 -1.07
N GLN A 320 11.32 -12.25 -0.21
CA GLN A 320 12.71 -12.72 -0.16
C GLN A 320 12.87 -14.15 -0.68
N GLU A 321 11.78 -14.80 -1.08
CA GLU A 321 11.83 -16.12 -1.72
C GLU A 321 12.03 -15.94 -3.23
N GLU A 322 12.72 -16.90 -3.85
CA GLU A 322 12.84 -16.95 -5.31
C GLU A 322 11.45 -17.12 -5.92
N TYR A 323 11.21 -16.41 -7.02
CA TYR A 323 10.03 -16.57 -7.85
C TYR A 323 9.85 -18.03 -8.29
N ASN A 324 8.59 -18.47 -8.29
CA ASN A 324 8.18 -19.81 -8.72
C ASN A 324 6.90 -19.71 -9.57
N ASP A 325 6.97 -20.16 -10.82
CA ASP A 325 5.85 -20.07 -11.77
C ASP A 325 4.80 -21.20 -11.63
N GLU A 326 5.02 -22.14 -10.72
CA GLU A 326 4.15 -23.30 -10.47
C GLU A 326 3.20 -23.15 -9.26
N ASP A 327 3.24 -22.03 -8.52
CA ASP A 327 2.52 -21.83 -7.23
C ASP A 327 1.05 -21.41 -7.31
#